data_AF-A0A4V2QBV3-F1
#
_entry.id   AF-A0A4V2QBV3-F1
#
_cell.length_a   1.000
_cell.length_b   1.000
_cell.length_c   1.000
_cell.angle_alpha   90.00
_cell.angle_beta   90.00
_cell.angle_gamma   90.00
#
_symmetry.space_group_name_H-M   'P 1'
#
loop_
_entity.id
_entity.type
_entity.pdbx_description
1 polymer ?
#
loop_
_entity_poly.entity_id
_entity_poly.type
_entity_poly.pdbx_seq_one_letter_code
_entity_poly.pdbx_strand_id
1 'polypeptide(L)'
;MPLLPYQLQNHPLGSDGYYRDVDAFADQVLEAMEASFGPWLDDFRSFVGAAGIETPRSRPEYGLELLMLGTLWRTVGGAALGAAPLPLYVSAGLAGVRRVALFKAAADWGRGILLTAWGNYPSRSAPDAAPTLAQLDKLLRWLRATGDFGQEVIRLRAWRTYLRRRTPEEAARILAGACDCAAWFARESAAVLGRYTPEVERFLAEEHSRYRFREDWVFCGRRREEYHLNMVGAALMNRAFRPEFLARPRQAVLLPACLRREPGGGCRAVRSALGWQCRECAAGCGVRQLTRLGRKYDFEVYFVPHESSLFARGVAAPEVRERLGVVGVACVLNLLSGGWKVKALGIPVQCVLLNYSGCPKHWLKEGLMTEINHRQLLKVLGKAECHPEPSP
;
A
#
# COMPACT_ATOMS: atom_id res chain seq x y z
N MET A 1 -5.68 12.41 23.53
CA MET A 1 -5.55 11.13 22.78
C MET A 1 -4.88 11.45 21.45
N PRO A 2 -3.92 10.65 20.96
CA PRO A 2 -3.23 10.93 19.70
C PRO A 2 -4.20 10.92 18.51
N LEU A 3 -4.01 11.84 17.56
CA LEU A 3 -4.81 11.89 16.33
C LEU A 3 -4.31 10.82 15.34
N LEU A 4 -5.03 9.71 15.26
CA LEU A 4 -4.71 8.56 14.43
C LEU A 4 -5.61 8.55 13.18
N PRO A 5 -5.08 8.79 11.96
CA PRO A 5 -5.89 8.80 10.74
C PRO A 5 -6.83 7.60 10.58
N TYR A 6 -6.42 6.40 11.02
CA TYR A 6 -7.26 5.22 10.99
C TYR A 6 -7.10 4.37 12.25
N GLN A 7 -8.18 3.66 12.60
CA GLN A 7 -8.27 2.74 13.74
C GLN A 7 -9.21 1.58 13.38
N LEU A 8 -8.66 0.40 13.09
CA LEU A 8 -9.42 -0.79 12.69
C LEU A 8 -10.25 -1.39 13.84
N GLN A 9 -9.92 -1.05 15.07
CA GLN A 9 -10.62 -1.51 16.28
C GLN A 9 -11.90 -0.70 16.56
N ASN A 10 -12.23 0.32 15.75
CA ASN A 10 -13.44 1.13 15.92
C ASN A 10 -14.71 0.39 15.44
N HIS A 11 -14.98 -0.77 16.05
CA HIS A 11 -16.12 -1.63 15.80
C HIS A 11 -16.38 -2.49 17.06
N PRO A 12 -17.63 -2.88 17.39
CA PRO A 12 -17.92 -3.70 18.57
C PRO A 12 -17.15 -5.03 18.64
N LEU A 13 -16.82 -5.61 17.49
CA LEU A 13 -16.00 -6.83 17.34
C LEU A 13 -14.49 -6.54 17.24
N GLY A 14 -14.04 -5.33 17.57
CA GLY A 14 -12.66 -4.89 17.32
C GLY A 14 -12.28 -5.02 15.84
N SER A 15 -11.01 -5.36 15.56
CA SER A 15 -10.55 -5.48 14.17
C SER A 15 -11.07 -6.72 13.43
N ASP A 16 -11.70 -7.69 14.10
CA ASP A 16 -12.45 -8.76 13.40
C ASP A 16 -13.63 -8.15 12.61
N GLY A 17 -14.25 -7.11 13.16
CA GLY A 17 -15.30 -6.34 12.47
C GLY A 17 -14.80 -5.72 11.18
N TYR A 18 -13.63 -5.08 11.22
CA TYR A 18 -12.98 -4.54 10.03
C TYR A 18 -12.79 -5.61 8.95
N TYR A 19 -12.24 -6.78 9.32
CA TYR A 19 -11.96 -7.83 8.34
C TYR A 19 -13.24 -8.43 7.74
N ARG A 20 -14.32 -8.53 8.52
CA ARG A 20 -15.63 -8.92 8.00
C ARG A 20 -16.20 -7.88 7.04
N ASP A 21 -16.18 -6.61 7.43
CA ASP A 21 -16.77 -5.52 6.64
C ASP A 21 -15.99 -5.31 5.32
N VAL A 22 -14.65 -5.35 5.34
CA VAL A 22 -13.83 -5.21 4.12
C VAL A 22 -13.93 -6.43 3.20
N ASP A 23 -14.07 -7.64 3.75
CA ASP A 23 -14.27 -8.84 2.93
C ASP A 23 -15.61 -8.74 2.19
N ALA A 24 -16.71 -8.40 2.88
CA ALA A 24 -18.02 -8.22 2.23
C ALA A 24 -18.01 -7.09 1.20
N PHE A 25 -17.36 -5.96 1.51
CA PHE A 25 -17.28 -4.84 0.57
C PHE A 25 -16.41 -5.16 -0.64
N ALA A 26 -15.35 -5.96 -0.48
CA ALA A 26 -14.51 -6.38 -1.59
C ALA A 26 -15.29 -7.19 -2.65
N ASP A 27 -16.33 -7.93 -2.27
CA ASP A 27 -17.22 -8.61 -3.23
C ASP A 27 -18.01 -7.61 -4.08
N GLN A 28 -18.61 -6.59 -3.44
CA GLN A 28 -19.31 -5.51 -4.15
C GLN A 28 -18.37 -4.73 -5.09
N VAL A 29 -17.13 -4.51 -4.67
CA VAL A 29 -16.13 -3.83 -5.51
C VAL A 29 -15.75 -4.68 -6.71
N LEU A 30 -15.67 -6.01 -6.59
CA LEU A 30 -15.44 -6.90 -7.72
C LEU A 30 -16.57 -6.82 -8.75
N GLU A 31 -17.82 -6.83 -8.29
CA GLU A 31 -18.99 -6.68 -9.15
C GLU A 31 -18.99 -5.32 -9.88
N ALA A 32 -18.72 -4.24 -9.16
CA ALA A 32 -18.66 -2.90 -9.74
C ALA A 32 -17.52 -2.74 -10.77
N MET A 33 -16.35 -3.31 -10.50
CA MET A 33 -15.23 -3.32 -11.45
C MET A 33 -15.56 -4.14 -12.70
N GLU A 34 -16.22 -5.28 -12.54
CA GLU A 34 -16.62 -6.13 -13.65
C GLU A 34 -17.68 -5.45 -14.52
N ALA A 35 -18.68 -4.81 -13.90
CA ALA A 35 -19.67 -4.01 -14.62
C ALA A 35 -19.05 -2.81 -15.37
N SER A 36 -18.02 -2.18 -14.78
CA SER A 36 -17.38 -0.99 -15.36
C SER A 36 -16.37 -1.32 -16.46
N PHE A 37 -15.63 -2.43 -16.31
CA PHE A 37 -14.43 -2.70 -17.12
C PHE A 37 -14.39 -4.07 -17.79
N GLY A 38 -15.36 -4.95 -17.52
CA GLY A 38 -15.30 -6.37 -17.88
C GLY A 38 -14.80 -6.67 -19.30
N PRO A 39 -15.35 -6.03 -20.35
CA PRO A 39 -14.89 -6.23 -21.73
C PRO A 39 -13.41 -5.85 -21.97
N TRP A 40 -12.92 -4.84 -21.25
CA TRP A 40 -11.56 -4.31 -21.40
C TRP A 40 -10.52 -5.12 -20.62
N LEU A 41 -10.92 -5.85 -19.57
CA LEU A 41 -9.99 -6.62 -18.73
C LEU A 41 -9.34 -7.77 -19.50
N ASP A 42 -10.10 -8.51 -20.32
CA ASP A 42 -9.56 -9.61 -21.13
C ASP A 42 -8.72 -9.11 -22.31
N ASP A 43 -9.15 -8.02 -22.95
CA ASP A 43 -8.39 -7.40 -24.05
C ASP A 43 -7.05 -6.87 -23.53
N PHE A 44 -7.05 -6.18 -22.38
CA PHE A 44 -5.82 -5.73 -21.74
C PHE A 44 -4.92 -6.90 -21.33
N ARG A 45 -5.48 -7.95 -20.73
CA ARG A 45 -4.75 -9.17 -20.34
C ARG A 45 -4.09 -9.86 -21.54
N SER A 46 -4.80 -9.95 -22.67
CA SER A 46 -4.26 -10.50 -23.91
C SER A 46 -3.15 -9.63 -24.47
N PHE A 47 -3.35 -8.30 -24.44
CA PHE A 47 -2.36 -7.32 -24.86
C PHE A 47 -1.05 -7.43 -24.07
N VAL A 48 -1.10 -7.47 -22.73
CA VAL A 48 0.13 -7.51 -21.91
C VAL A 48 0.92 -8.80 -22.13
N GLY A 49 0.23 -9.92 -22.32
CA GLY A 49 0.87 -11.20 -22.65
C GLY A 49 1.52 -11.18 -24.04
N ALA A 50 0.79 -10.75 -25.07
CA ALA A 50 1.30 -10.68 -26.44
C ALA A 50 2.44 -9.67 -26.61
N ALA A 51 2.42 -8.57 -25.86
CA ALA A 51 3.46 -7.55 -25.87
C ALA A 51 4.66 -7.89 -24.97
N GLY A 52 4.64 -9.01 -24.25
CA GLY A 52 5.71 -9.42 -23.33
C GLY A 52 5.96 -8.42 -22.19
N ILE A 53 4.94 -7.65 -21.79
CA ILE A 53 5.07 -6.63 -20.74
C ILE A 53 5.23 -7.29 -19.37
N GLU A 54 4.40 -8.29 -19.10
CA GLU A 54 4.40 -9.07 -17.86
C GLU A 54 3.66 -10.40 -18.09
N THR A 55 3.82 -11.34 -17.16
CA THR A 55 2.97 -12.52 -17.11
C THR A 55 1.53 -12.09 -16.84
N PRO A 56 0.53 -12.52 -17.65
CA PRO A 56 -0.86 -12.17 -17.45
C PRO A 56 -1.36 -12.48 -16.05
N ARG A 57 -1.96 -11.48 -15.40
CA ARG A 57 -2.51 -11.54 -14.04
C ARG A 57 -4.02 -11.72 -14.04
N SER A 58 -4.59 -11.85 -12.85
CA SER A 58 -6.03 -12.08 -12.67
C SER A 58 -6.85 -10.83 -13.00
N ARG A 59 -8.11 -11.01 -13.43
CA ARG A 59 -9.05 -9.89 -13.68
C ARG A 59 -9.18 -8.94 -12.47
N PRO A 60 -9.33 -9.43 -11.22
CA PRO A 60 -9.37 -8.56 -10.03
C PRO A 60 -8.18 -7.61 -9.93
N GLU A 61 -6.97 -8.05 -10.28
CA GLU A 61 -5.78 -7.21 -10.21
C GLU A 61 -5.81 -6.09 -11.25
N TYR A 62 -6.24 -6.38 -12.47
CA TYR A 62 -6.37 -5.37 -13.53
C TYR A 62 -7.54 -4.41 -13.28
N GLY A 63 -8.67 -4.89 -12.74
CA GLY A 63 -9.77 -4.04 -12.30
C GLY A 63 -9.33 -3.07 -11.19
N LEU A 64 -8.56 -3.57 -10.21
CA LEU A 64 -8.03 -2.75 -9.12
C LEU A 64 -7.10 -1.64 -9.62
N GLU A 65 -6.36 -1.86 -10.71
CA GLU A 65 -5.52 -0.84 -11.33
C GLU A 65 -6.33 0.29 -11.99
N LEU A 66 -7.46 -0.03 -12.63
CA LEU A 66 -8.36 0.98 -13.18
C LEU A 66 -9.10 1.74 -12.08
N LEU A 67 -9.56 1.05 -11.03
CA LEU A 67 -10.13 1.71 -9.85
C LEU A 67 -9.11 2.66 -9.18
N MET A 68 -7.86 2.21 -9.07
CA MET A 68 -6.75 3.03 -8.58
C MET A 68 -6.51 4.23 -9.50
N LEU A 69 -6.51 4.06 -10.82
CA LEU A 69 -6.36 5.17 -11.76
C LEU A 69 -7.41 6.25 -11.52
N GLY A 70 -8.68 5.86 -11.46
CA GLY A 70 -9.79 6.78 -11.20
C GLY A 70 -9.68 7.45 -9.83
N THR A 71 -9.29 6.69 -8.79
CA THR A 71 -9.09 7.23 -7.44
C THR A 71 -7.98 8.28 -7.43
N LEU A 72 -6.82 8.00 -8.04
CA LEU A 72 -5.71 8.94 -8.12
C LEU A 72 -6.05 10.16 -8.97
N TRP A 73 -6.81 10.00 -10.05
CA TRP A 73 -7.30 11.15 -10.81
C TRP A 73 -8.15 12.08 -9.94
N ARG A 74 -9.06 11.52 -9.14
CA ARG A 74 -9.92 12.28 -8.23
C ARG A 74 -9.13 12.96 -7.10
N THR A 75 -8.14 12.29 -6.52
CA THR A 75 -7.46 12.80 -5.32
C THR A 75 -6.25 13.70 -5.62
N VAL A 76 -5.56 13.46 -6.74
CA VAL A 76 -4.33 14.18 -7.10
C VAL A 76 -4.31 14.73 -8.52
N GLY A 77 -5.33 14.47 -9.35
CA GLY A 77 -5.37 14.93 -10.75
C GLY A 77 -5.25 16.44 -10.90
N GLY A 78 -5.96 17.21 -10.05
CA GLY A 78 -5.85 18.68 -10.07
C GLY A 78 -4.43 19.17 -9.78
N ALA A 79 -3.73 18.54 -8.84
CA ALA A 79 -2.33 18.85 -8.53
C ALA A 79 -1.41 18.52 -9.70
N ALA A 80 -1.63 17.36 -10.34
CA ALA A 80 -0.84 16.94 -11.49
C ALA A 80 -1.02 17.85 -12.71
N LEU A 81 -2.20 18.44 -12.89
CA LEU A 81 -2.47 19.38 -13.99
C LEU A 81 -1.85 20.76 -13.75
N GLY A 82 -1.83 21.23 -12.50
CA GLY A 82 -1.25 22.52 -12.11
C GLY A 82 0.26 22.51 -11.92
N ALA A 83 0.90 21.35 -11.86
CA ALA A 83 2.34 21.23 -11.60
C ALA A 83 3.21 21.71 -12.76
N ALA A 84 4.19 22.57 -12.46
CA ALA A 84 5.17 23.05 -13.44
C ALA A 84 6.15 21.92 -13.86
N PRO A 85 6.55 21.81 -15.14
CA PRO A 85 7.39 20.72 -15.63
C PRO A 85 8.78 20.63 -14.98
N LEU A 86 9.48 21.76 -14.84
CA LEU A 86 10.86 21.82 -14.35
C LEU A 86 11.01 21.22 -12.92
N PRO A 87 10.15 21.57 -11.95
CA PRO A 87 10.05 20.88 -10.66
C PRO A 87 9.95 19.36 -10.70
N LEU A 88 9.16 18.82 -11.63
CA LEU A 88 8.91 17.39 -11.73
C LEU A 88 10.14 16.64 -12.26
N TYR A 89 10.87 17.23 -13.20
CA TYR A 89 12.11 16.64 -13.73
C TYR A 89 13.20 16.56 -12.65
N VAL A 90 13.41 17.62 -11.89
CA VAL A 90 14.39 17.65 -10.79
C VAL A 90 14.01 16.64 -9.70
N SER A 91 12.73 16.63 -9.29
CA SER A 91 12.25 15.71 -8.26
C SER A 91 12.33 14.23 -8.70
N ALA A 92 12.03 13.94 -9.97
CA ALA A 92 12.17 12.59 -10.52
C ALA A 92 13.64 12.13 -10.58
N GLY A 93 14.58 13.04 -10.87
CA GLY A 93 16.01 12.79 -10.79
C GLY A 93 16.46 12.45 -9.37
N LEU A 94 16.06 13.27 -8.39
CA LEU A 94 16.38 13.06 -6.96
C LEU A 94 15.78 11.76 -6.41
N ALA A 95 14.56 11.41 -6.81
CA ALA A 95 13.95 10.12 -6.46
C ALA A 95 14.78 8.91 -6.97
N GLY A 96 15.46 9.07 -8.11
CA GLY A 96 16.41 8.07 -8.64
C GLY A 96 17.72 7.99 -7.84
N VAL A 97 18.27 9.13 -7.41
CA VAL A 97 19.53 9.23 -6.63
C VAL A 97 19.40 8.59 -5.24
N ARG A 98 18.18 8.48 -4.70
CA ARG A 98 17.86 7.82 -3.42
C ARG A 98 18.35 6.37 -3.30
N ARG A 99 18.67 5.71 -4.41
CA ARG A 99 19.25 4.35 -4.46
C ARG A 99 20.71 4.30 -4.02
N VAL A 100 21.39 5.45 -3.94
CA VAL A 100 22.77 5.59 -3.47
C VAL A 100 22.75 6.08 -2.02
N ALA A 101 23.13 5.20 -1.09
CA ALA A 101 23.00 5.45 0.36
C ALA A 101 23.71 6.74 0.84
N LEU A 102 24.79 7.14 0.18
CA LEU A 102 25.63 8.29 0.57
C LEU A 102 24.90 9.65 0.46
N PHE A 103 24.01 9.81 -0.53
CA PHE A 103 23.34 11.09 -0.81
C PHE A 103 21.88 11.13 -0.33
N LYS A 104 21.44 10.11 0.40
CA LYS A 104 20.04 9.89 0.77
C LYS A 104 19.46 11.05 1.58
N ALA A 105 20.15 11.51 2.63
CA ALA A 105 19.64 12.56 3.51
C ALA A 105 19.50 13.91 2.79
N ALA A 106 20.49 14.26 1.97
CA ALA A 106 20.46 15.49 1.16
C ALA A 106 19.39 15.42 0.04
N ALA A 107 19.21 14.26 -0.60
CA ALA A 107 18.18 14.04 -1.60
C ALA A 107 16.76 14.06 -0.99
N ASP A 108 16.57 13.43 0.18
CA ASP A 108 15.29 13.41 0.89
C ASP A 108 14.92 14.84 1.37
N TRP A 109 15.88 15.62 1.89
CA TRP A 109 15.68 17.04 2.29
C TRP A 109 15.40 17.96 1.10
N GLY A 110 16.20 17.87 0.04
CA GLY A 110 15.99 18.63 -1.19
C GLY A 110 14.61 18.34 -1.81
N ARG A 111 14.20 17.07 -1.86
CA ARG A 111 12.87 16.67 -2.34
C ARG A 111 11.75 17.31 -1.50
N GLY A 112 11.86 17.26 -0.18
CA GLY A 112 10.87 17.87 0.71
C GLY A 112 10.66 19.35 0.40
N ILE A 113 11.75 20.09 0.18
CA ILE A 113 11.72 21.49 -0.22
C ILE A 113 11.01 21.68 -1.57
N LEU A 114 11.40 20.93 -2.59
CA LEU A 114 10.85 21.08 -3.94
C LEU A 114 9.37 20.72 -4.02
N LEU A 115 8.93 19.65 -3.33
CA LEU A 115 7.53 19.25 -3.31
C LEU A 115 6.64 20.28 -2.59
N THR A 116 7.17 20.91 -1.54
CA THR A 116 6.42 21.88 -0.74
C THR A 116 6.40 23.27 -1.38
N ALA A 117 7.55 23.76 -1.84
CA ALA A 117 7.71 25.10 -2.38
C ALA A 117 7.01 25.29 -3.75
N TRP A 118 6.80 24.21 -4.50
CA TRP A 118 6.23 24.26 -5.85
C TRP A 118 4.81 23.74 -5.96
N GLY A 119 4.08 23.67 -4.84
CA GLY A 119 2.63 23.42 -4.86
C GLY A 119 2.23 22.03 -5.35
N ASN A 120 3.12 21.03 -5.28
CA ASN A 120 2.81 19.64 -5.63
C ASN A 120 2.01 18.93 -4.51
N TYR A 121 0.99 19.60 -4.00
CA TYR A 121 0.11 19.08 -2.95
C TYR A 121 -1.18 18.53 -3.56
N PRO A 122 -1.68 17.36 -3.13
CA PRO A 122 -2.97 16.82 -3.55
C PRO A 122 -4.10 17.87 -3.57
N SER A 123 -4.64 18.16 -4.76
CA SER A 123 -5.69 19.18 -4.97
C SER A 123 -6.95 18.82 -4.21
N ARG A 124 -7.48 19.72 -3.35
CA ARG A 124 -8.76 19.54 -2.63
C ARG A 124 -9.92 19.20 -3.55
N SER A 125 -9.91 19.71 -4.77
CA SER A 125 -10.95 19.44 -5.76
C SER A 125 -10.52 18.36 -6.74
N ALA A 126 -11.40 17.38 -6.94
CA ALA A 126 -11.30 16.45 -8.06
C ALA A 126 -11.47 17.22 -9.37
N PRO A 127 -10.77 16.84 -10.46
CA PRO A 127 -11.08 17.37 -11.78
C PRO A 127 -12.52 17.03 -12.18
N ASP A 128 -13.19 17.96 -12.86
CA ASP A 128 -14.61 17.82 -13.24
C ASP A 128 -14.85 16.79 -14.35
N ALA A 129 -13.81 16.43 -15.11
CA ALA A 129 -13.90 15.53 -16.24
C ALA A 129 -12.88 14.38 -16.16
N ALA A 130 -13.18 13.28 -16.84
CA ALA A 130 -12.24 12.19 -17.05
C ALA A 130 -10.98 12.68 -17.78
N PRO A 131 -9.80 12.10 -17.50
CA PRO A 131 -8.57 12.54 -18.14
C PRO A 131 -8.54 12.16 -19.62
N THR A 132 -7.99 13.04 -20.44
CA THR A 132 -7.45 12.68 -21.76
C THR A 132 -6.14 11.89 -21.61
N LEU A 133 -5.69 11.21 -22.68
CA LEU A 133 -4.39 10.54 -22.69
C LEU A 133 -3.21 11.48 -22.36
N ALA A 134 -3.26 12.73 -22.85
CA ALA A 134 -2.23 13.72 -22.54
C ALA A 134 -2.24 14.14 -21.06
N GLN A 135 -3.43 14.20 -20.44
CA GLN A 135 -3.56 14.48 -19.02
C GLN A 135 -3.16 13.27 -18.15
N LEU A 136 -3.41 12.05 -18.61
CA LEU A 136 -2.86 10.84 -18.00
C LEU A 136 -1.32 10.88 -17.99
N ASP A 137 -0.68 11.32 -19.08
CA ASP A 137 0.78 11.50 -19.12
C ASP A 137 1.28 12.57 -18.13
N LYS A 138 0.49 13.63 -17.85
CA LYS A 138 0.78 14.59 -16.77
C LYS A 138 0.66 13.94 -15.40
N LEU A 139 -0.42 13.20 -15.14
CA LEU A 139 -0.61 12.44 -13.90
C LEU A 139 0.56 11.48 -13.65
N LEU A 140 0.93 10.65 -14.61
CA LEU A 140 2.04 9.69 -14.47
C LEU A 140 3.38 10.37 -14.20
N ARG A 141 3.66 11.53 -14.81
CA ARG A 141 4.86 12.31 -14.52
C ARG A 141 4.84 12.86 -13.09
N TRP A 142 3.70 13.40 -12.67
CA TRP A 142 3.52 13.89 -11.30
C TRP A 142 3.71 12.77 -10.27
N LEU A 143 2.99 11.66 -10.41
CA LEU A 143 3.10 10.48 -9.54
C LEU A 143 4.55 10.00 -9.43
N ARG A 144 5.26 9.88 -10.56
CA ARG A 144 6.67 9.49 -10.60
C ARG A 144 7.55 10.49 -9.84
N ALA A 145 7.33 11.78 -10.04
CA ALA A 145 8.14 12.84 -9.44
C ALA A 145 7.95 12.92 -7.92
N THR A 146 6.77 12.59 -7.40
CA THR A 146 6.57 12.51 -5.94
C THR A 146 7.43 11.43 -5.30
N GLY A 147 7.71 10.33 -6.01
CA GLY A 147 8.51 9.21 -5.51
C GLY A 147 7.78 8.25 -4.57
N ASP A 148 6.49 8.48 -4.29
CA ASP A 148 5.70 7.67 -3.35
C ASP A 148 4.74 6.67 -4.06
N PHE A 149 4.67 6.70 -5.40
CA PHE A 149 3.77 5.87 -6.22
C PHE A 149 4.50 4.93 -7.19
N GLY A 150 5.60 4.33 -6.74
CA GLY A 150 6.48 3.56 -7.63
C GLY A 150 5.78 2.40 -8.34
N GLN A 151 5.00 1.59 -7.60
CA GLN A 151 4.32 0.41 -8.15
C GLN A 151 3.09 0.76 -8.97
N GLU A 152 2.41 1.84 -8.58
CA GLU A 152 1.24 2.42 -9.25
C GLU A 152 1.65 2.95 -10.63
N VAL A 153 2.75 3.71 -10.71
CA VAL A 153 3.27 4.23 -11.99
C VAL A 153 3.67 3.11 -12.96
N ILE A 154 4.24 2.01 -12.47
CA ILE A 154 4.59 0.85 -13.32
C ILE A 154 3.33 0.30 -14.00
N ARG A 155 2.28 0.05 -13.22
CA ARG A 155 1.01 -0.53 -13.69
C ARG A 155 0.26 0.41 -14.62
N LEU A 156 0.12 1.67 -14.22
CA LEU A 156 -0.61 2.66 -15.02
C LEU A 156 0.11 3.01 -16.33
N ARG A 157 1.42 2.78 -16.45
CA ARG A 157 2.13 2.86 -17.74
C ARG A 157 1.78 1.73 -18.70
N ALA A 158 1.54 0.52 -18.20
CA ALA A 158 1.06 -0.58 -19.03
C ALA A 158 -0.32 -0.24 -19.60
N TRP A 159 -1.24 0.24 -18.75
CA TRP A 159 -2.54 0.77 -19.16
C TRP A 159 -2.43 1.91 -20.16
N ARG A 160 -1.58 2.91 -19.90
CA ARG A 160 -1.34 4.01 -20.85
C ARG A 160 -0.87 3.50 -22.21
N THR A 161 0.00 2.51 -22.23
CA THR A 161 0.52 1.93 -23.49
C THR A 161 -0.57 1.20 -24.26
N TYR A 162 -1.44 0.47 -23.56
CA TYR A 162 -2.62 -0.15 -24.13
C TYR A 162 -3.61 0.86 -24.69
N LEU A 163 -3.98 1.88 -23.91
CA LEU A 163 -4.93 2.92 -24.31
C LEU A 163 -4.48 3.68 -25.56
N ARG A 164 -3.17 3.91 -25.74
CA ARG A 164 -2.61 4.52 -26.96
C ARG A 164 -2.86 3.69 -28.22
N ARG A 165 -3.09 2.39 -28.10
CA ARG A 165 -3.39 1.47 -29.22
C ARG A 165 -4.89 1.28 -29.44
N ARG A 166 -5.75 1.97 -28.69
CA ARG A 166 -7.20 1.98 -28.86
C ARG A 166 -7.61 3.21 -29.65
N THR A 167 -8.85 3.20 -30.15
CA THR A 167 -9.43 4.43 -30.73
C THR A 167 -9.59 5.50 -29.64
N PRO A 168 -9.61 6.80 -30.00
CA PRO A 168 -9.85 7.88 -29.04
C PRO A 168 -11.13 7.68 -28.21
N GLU A 169 -12.19 7.16 -28.84
CA GLU A 169 -13.49 6.92 -28.23
C GLU A 169 -13.44 5.80 -27.19
N GLU A 170 -12.75 4.70 -27.49
CA GLU A 170 -12.54 3.59 -26.55
C GLU A 170 -11.67 4.00 -25.38
N ALA A 171 -10.55 4.69 -25.65
CA ALA A 171 -9.67 5.19 -24.60
C ALA A 171 -10.41 6.16 -23.66
N ALA A 172 -11.21 7.06 -24.21
CA ALA A 172 -12.07 7.94 -23.43
C ALA A 172 -13.09 7.16 -22.60
N ARG A 173 -13.72 6.12 -23.16
CA ARG A 173 -14.67 5.26 -22.45
C ARG A 173 -14.04 4.56 -21.24
N ILE A 174 -12.84 4.00 -21.40
CA ILE A 174 -12.13 3.33 -20.31
C ILE A 174 -11.77 4.32 -19.20
N LEU A 175 -11.26 5.50 -19.56
CA LEU A 175 -10.88 6.54 -18.60
C LEU A 175 -12.09 7.15 -17.87
N ALA A 176 -13.21 7.32 -18.58
CA ALA A 176 -14.48 7.75 -17.98
C ALA A 176 -14.99 6.69 -16.99
N GLY A 177 -15.06 5.42 -17.41
CA GLY A 177 -15.44 4.33 -16.52
C GLY A 177 -14.56 4.24 -15.27
N ALA A 178 -13.25 4.48 -15.40
CA ALA A 178 -12.33 4.51 -14.26
C ALA A 178 -12.74 5.59 -13.25
N CYS A 179 -13.09 6.78 -13.73
CA CYS A 179 -13.53 7.90 -12.90
C CYS A 179 -14.89 7.64 -12.27
N ASP A 180 -15.84 7.08 -13.02
CA ASP A 180 -17.19 6.77 -12.54
C ASP A 180 -17.17 5.67 -11.47
N CYS A 181 -16.42 4.60 -11.71
CA CYS A 181 -16.21 3.53 -10.73
C CYS A 181 -15.53 4.07 -9.46
N ALA A 182 -14.54 4.95 -9.60
CA ALA A 182 -13.89 5.58 -8.44
C ALA A 182 -14.81 6.55 -7.69
N ALA A 183 -15.72 7.25 -8.38
CA ALA A 183 -16.73 8.10 -7.76
C ALA A 183 -17.75 7.28 -6.97
N TRP A 184 -18.23 6.16 -7.53
CA TRP A 184 -19.04 5.18 -6.82
C TRP A 184 -18.30 4.63 -5.59
N PHE A 185 -17.07 4.15 -5.79
CA PHE A 185 -16.24 3.58 -4.72
C PHE A 185 -16.03 4.55 -3.57
N ALA A 186 -15.75 5.83 -3.87
CA ALA A 186 -15.58 6.85 -2.84
C ALA A 186 -16.81 7.00 -1.93
N ARG A 187 -18.03 6.96 -2.50
CA ARG A 187 -19.27 7.03 -1.72
C ARG A 187 -19.52 5.76 -0.91
N GLU A 188 -19.47 4.59 -1.56
CA GLU A 188 -19.81 3.32 -0.90
C GLU A 188 -18.77 2.97 0.17
N SER A 189 -17.48 3.19 -0.12
CA SER A 189 -16.42 2.95 0.86
C SER A 189 -16.50 3.89 2.06
N ALA A 190 -16.98 5.12 1.89
CA ALA A 190 -17.22 6.03 3.02
C ALA A 190 -18.33 5.49 3.93
N ALA A 191 -19.40 4.92 3.37
CA ALA A 191 -20.47 4.32 4.15
C ALA A 191 -20.01 3.06 4.91
N VAL A 192 -19.23 2.19 4.27
CA VAL A 192 -18.82 0.90 4.86
C VAL A 192 -17.56 1.00 5.72
N LEU A 193 -16.51 1.66 5.21
CA LEU A 193 -15.19 1.71 5.83
C LEU A 193 -14.89 3.00 6.58
N GLY A 194 -15.73 4.03 6.44
CA GLY A 194 -15.51 5.36 7.05
C GLY A 194 -15.35 5.32 8.58
N ARG A 195 -16.01 4.36 9.25
CA ARG A 195 -15.84 4.14 10.70
C ARG A 195 -14.40 3.82 11.11
N TYR A 196 -13.59 3.26 10.21
CA TYR A 196 -12.20 2.89 10.47
C TYR A 196 -11.22 4.01 10.14
N THR A 197 -11.67 5.09 9.47
CA THR A 197 -10.87 6.24 9.05
C THR A 197 -11.42 7.58 9.55
N PRO A 198 -11.95 7.69 10.80
CA PRO A 198 -12.74 8.85 11.21
C PRO A 198 -11.92 10.15 11.27
N GLU A 199 -10.62 10.06 11.53
CA GLU A 199 -9.77 11.22 11.77
C GLU A 199 -8.92 11.64 10.57
N VAL A 200 -9.12 11.06 9.37
CA VAL A 200 -8.29 11.40 8.20
C VAL A 200 -8.39 12.88 7.85
N GLU A 201 -9.59 13.43 7.72
CA GLU A 201 -9.80 14.83 7.34
C GLU A 201 -9.30 15.78 8.42
N ARG A 202 -9.54 15.43 9.69
CA ARG A 202 -9.04 16.19 10.82
C ARG A 202 -7.52 16.21 10.85
N PHE A 203 -6.88 15.06 10.63
CA PHE A 203 -5.42 14.97 10.51
C PHE A 203 -4.88 15.83 9.36
N LEU A 204 -5.53 15.79 8.19
CA LEU A 204 -5.15 16.61 7.05
C LEU A 204 -5.33 18.11 7.32
N ALA A 205 -6.31 18.50 8.14
CA ALA A 205 -6.55 19.89 8.50
C ALA A 205 -5.61 20.42 9.59
N GLU A 206 -5.38 19.63 10.64
CA GLU A 206 -4.70 20.08 11.86
C GLU A 206 -3.21 19.72 11.89
N GLU A 207 -2.83 18.52 11.43
CA GLU A 207 -1.48 17.98 11.64
C GLU A 207 -0.64 17.96 10.37
N HIS A 208 -1.25 17.85 9.19
CA HIS A 208 -0.51 17.66 7.93
C HIS A 208 0.47 18.80 7.60
N SER A 209 0.17 20.03 8.03
CA SER A 209 1.05 21.19 7.80
C SER A 209 2.46 21.03 8.40
N ARG A 210 2.63 20.19 9.44
CA ARG A 210 3.93 19.90 10.05
C ARG A 210 4.87 19.10 9.15
N TYR A 211 4.35 18.50 8.09
CA TYR A 211 5.13 17.72 7.12
C TYR A 211 5.72 18.60 6.02
N ARG A 212 5.48 19.92 6.05
CA ARG A 212 6.06 20.85 5.07
C ARG A 212 7.57 20.68 5.06
N PHE A 213 8.13 20.64 3.87
CA PHE A 213 9.56 20.44 3.61
C PHE A 213 10.11 19.06 3.98
N ARG A 214 9.24 18.10 4.31
CA ARG A 214 9.64 16.71 4.55
C ARG A 214 9.38 15.84 3.33
N GLU A 215 10.12 14.73 3.22
CA GLU A 215 9.97 13.83 2.08
C GLU A 215 8.59 13.17 2.07
N ASP A 216 8.02 12.89 3.23
CA ASP A 216 6.75 12.22 3.41
C ASP A 216 5.53 13.16 3.35
N TRP A 217 5.69 14.38 2.85
CA TRP A 217 4.62 15.36 2.65
C TRP A 217 3.45 14.80 1.83
N VAL A 218 3.73 14.18 0.68
CA VAL A 218 2.69 13.61 -0.20
C VAL A 218 2.10 12.35 0.41
N PHE A 219 2.95 11.48 0.96
CA PHE A 219 2.52 10.26 1.65
C PHE A 219 1.59 10.53 2.85
N CYS A 220 1.89 11.52 3.68
CA CYS A 220 1.03 11.89 4.81
C CYS A 220 -0.16 12.76 4.38
N GLY A 221 -0.17 13.26 3.13
CA GLY A 221 -1.25 14.06 2.54
C GLY A 221 -2.32 13.23 1.82
N ARG A 222 -2.28 11.91 1.97
CA ARG A 222 -3.23 10.96 1.35
C ARG A 222 -4.64 11.17 1.87
N ARG A 223 -5.62 11.05 0.97
CA ARG A 223 -7.04 11.22 1.32
C ARG A 223 -7.68 9.94 1.77
N ARG A 224 -8.85 10.07 2.41
CA ARG A 224 -9.64 8.95 2.93
C ARG A 224 -9.93 7.90 1.84
N GLU A 225 -10.21 8.32 0.60
CA GLU A 225 -10.46 7.38 -0.50
C GLU A 225 -9.23 6.51 -0.81
N GLU A 226 -8.02 7.07 -0.67
CA GLU A 226 -6.77 6.31 -0.84
C GLU A 226 -6.55 5.32 0.31
N TYR A 227 -6.98 5.63 1.54
CA TYR A 227 -6.99 4.65 2.64
C TYR A 227 -7.93 3.49 2.31
N HIS A 228 -9.16 3.78 1.87
CA HIS A 228 -10.14 2.75 1.55
C HIS A 228 -9.70 1.89 0.35
N LEU A 229 -9.11 2.50 -0.68
CA LEU A 229 -8.53 1.79 -1.82
C LEU A 229 -7.45 0.80 -1.35
N ASN A 230 -6.59 1.19 -0.42
CA ASN A 230 -5.57 0.31 0.14
C ASN A 230 -6.17 -0.81 1.01
N MET A 231 -7.22 -0.53 1.78
CA MET A 231 -7.93 -1.52 2.59
C MET A 231 -8.55 -2.62 1.72
N VAL A 232 -9.31 -2.23 0.70
CA VAL A 232 -9.94 -3.16 -0.25
C VAL A 232 -8.89 -3.83 -1.13
N GLY A 233 -7.91 -3.07 -1.61
CA GLY A 233 -6.81 -3.60 -2.43
C GLY A 233 -6.05 -4.72 -1.70
N ALA A 234 -5.79 -4.57 -0.41
CA ALA A 234 -5.17 -5.63 0.40
C ALA A 234 -6.06 -6.89 0.49
N ALA A 235 -7.38 -6.75 0.64
CA ALA A 235 -8.31 -7.88 0.65
C ALA A 235 -8.34 -8.61 -0.71
N LEU A 236 -8.41 -7.86 -1.81
CA LEU A 236 -8.39 -8.40 -3.17
C LEU A 236 -7.06 -9.10 -3.50
N MET A 237 -5.92 -8.51 -3.13
CA MET A 237 -4.62 -9.14 -3.28
C MET A 237 -4.51 -10.43 -2.47
N ASN A 238 -5.03 -10.45 -1.24
CA ASN A 238 -5.05 -11.67 -0.44
C ASN A 238 -5.78 -12.79 -1.16
N ARG A 239 -6.95 -12.51 -1.72
CA ARG A 239 -7.72 -13.49 -2.52
C ARG A 239 -6.95 -13.95 -3.74
N ALA A 240 -6.41 -13.02 -4.54
CA ALA A 240 -5.70 -13.33 -5.78
C ALA A 240 -4.41 -14.16 -5.53
N PHE A 241 -3.68 -13.88 -4.46
CA PHE A 241 -2.37 -14.50 -4.21
C PHE A 241 -2.42 -15.68 -3.25
N ARG A 242 -3.57 -15.97 -2.63
CA ARG A 242 -3.71 -17.02 -1.61
C ARG A 242 -3.28 -18.40 -2.09
N PRO A 243 -3.70 -18.90 -3.27
CA PRO A 243 -3.33 -20.26 -3.70
C PRO A 243 -1.82 -20.42 -3.82
N GLU A 244 -1.16 -19.46 -4.47
CA GLU A 244 0.29 -19.47 -4.67
C GLU A 244 1.06 -19.30 -3.35
N PHE A 245 0.54 -18.48 -2.42
CA PHE A 245 1.11 -18.28 -1.10
C PHE A 245 1.06 -19.55 -0.24
N LEU A 246 -0.10 -20.22 -0.18
CA LEU A 246 -0.27 -21.43 0.62
C LEU A 246 0.51 -22.62 0.06
N ALA A 247 0.80 -22.63 -1.25
CA ALA A 247 1.64 -23.64 -1.87
C ALA A 247 3.13 -23.53 -1.51
N ARG A 248 3.58 -22.41 -0.90
CA ARG A 248 4.99 -22.24 -0.53
C ARG A 248 5.31 -23.02 0.75
N PRO A 249 6.39 -23.83 0.76
CA PRO A 249 6.76 -24.65 1.92
C PRO A 249 7.28 -23.84 3.11
N ARG A 250 7.64 -22.57 2.90
CA ARG A 250 8.19 -21.70 3.93
C ARG A 250 7.39 -20.40 3.98
N GLN A 251 6.91 -20.02 5.15
CA GLN A 251 6.12 -18.80 5.35
C GLN A 251 6.82 -17.87 6.34
N ALA A 252 6.97 -16.59 5.97
CA ALA A 252 7.55 -15.57 6.83
C ALA A 252 6.63 -14.36 6.98
N VAL A 253 6.55 -13.82 8.20
CA VAL A 253 5.83 -12.60 8.53
C VAL A 253 6.83 -11.46 8.67
N LEU A 254 6.65 -10.41 7.87
CA LEU A 254 7.48 -9.21 7.88
C LEU A 254 6.76 -8.09 8.63
N LEU A 255 7.35 -7.70 9.75
CA LEU A 255 6.78 -6.73 10.69
C LEU A 255 7.42 -5.34 10.56
N PRO A 256 6.66 -4.26 10.71
CA PRO A 256 7.21 -2.92 10.82
C PRO A 256 7.77 -2.67 12.23
N ALA A 257 8.72 -1.73 12.34
CA ALA A 257 9.33 -1.40 13.63
C ALA A 257 8.36 -0.80 14.66
N CYS A 258 7.21 -0.26 14.26
CA CYS A 258 6.21 0.30 15.18
C CYS A 258 5.47 -0.75 16.03
N LEU A 259 5.66 -2.05 15.77
CA LEU A 259 5.23 -3.15 16.67
C LEU A 259 6.21 -3.39 17.83
N ARG A 260 7.36 -2.71 17.84
CA ARG A 260 8.31 -2.79 18.94
C ARG A 260 7.90 -1.86 20.06
N ARG A 261 8.07 -2.33 21.29
CA ARG A 261 8.14 -1.44 22.46
C ARG A 261 9.34 -0.48 22.30
N GLU A 262 9.21 0.72 22.87
CA GLU A 262 10.12 1.85 22.65
C GLU A 262 11.63 1.52 22.69
N PRO A 263 12.46 2.31 21.97
CA PRO A 263 13.91 2.09 21.84
C PRO A 263 14.70 2.03 23.15
N GLY A 264 14.19 2.63 24.24
CA GLY A 264 14.88 2.66 25.54
C GLY A 264 15.05 1.29 26.22
N GLY A 265 14.36 0.25 25.76
CA GLY A 265 14.40 -1.10 26.34
C GLY A 265 15.54 -2.01 25.89
N GLY A 266 16.57 -1.52 25.19
CA GLY A 266 17.74 -2.32 24.80
C GLY A 266 17.38 -3.53 23.92
N CYS A 267 16.78 -3.29 22.75
CA CYS A 267 16.36 -4.37 21.85
C CYS A 267 17.54 -5.28 21.47
N ARG A 268 17.45 -6.57 21.84
CA ARG A 268 18.49 -7.58 21.57
C ARG A 268 18.34 -8.27 20.21
N ALA A 269 17.60 -7.67 19.27
CA ALA A 269 17.38 -8.27 17.98
C ALA A 269 18.68 -8.40 17.19
N VAL A 270 18.81 -9.48 16.42
CA VAL A 270 19.99 -9.73 15.58
C VAL A 270 19.63 -9.58 14.12
N ARG A 271 20.57 -9.11 13.32
CA ARG A 271 20.39 -8.98 11.87
C ARG A 271 20.38 -10.36 11.21
N SER A 272 19.52 -10.54 10.21
CA SER A 272 19.39 -11.73 9.38
C SER A 272 19.27 -11.34 7.89
N ALA A 273 19.15 -12.35 7.02
CA ALA A 273 18.98 -12.19 5.58
C ALA A 273 17.68 -11.47 5.19
N LEU A 274 16.58 -11.71 5.93
CA LEU A 274 15.24 -11.17 5.66
C LEU A 274 14.89 -9.92 6.47
N GLY A 275 15.74 -9.52 7.43
CA GLY A 275 15.50 -8.38 8.30
C GLY A 275 16.18 -8.56 9.65
N TRP A 276 15.43 -8.35 10.72
CA TRP A 276 15.90 -8.57 12.09
C TRP A 276 15.07 -9.63 12.79
N GLN A 277 15.74 -10.51 13.53
CA GLN A 277 15.11 -11.57 14.32
C GLN A 277 15.08 -11.18 15.80
N CYS A 278 13.91 -11.37 16.42
CA CYS A 278 13.72 -11.09 17.83
C CYS A 278 14.47 -12.11 18.72
N ARG A 279 15.13 -11.62 19.78
CA ARG A 279 15.72 -12.43 20.86
C ARG A 279 14.92 -12.34 22.17
N GLU A 280 13.62 -12.04 22.06
CA GLU A 280 12.64 -12.07 23.14
C GLU A 280 12.94 -11.23 24.40
N CYS A 281 13.56 -10.06 24.24
CA CYS A 281 14.01 -9.24 25.37
C CYS A 281 12.87 -8.75 26.31
N ALA A 282 11.85 -8.07 25.78
CA ALA A 282 10.81 -7.42 26.58
C ALA A 282 9.44 -8.07 26.41
N ALA A 283 8.75 -8.38 27.51
CA ALA A 283 7.54 -9.20 27.46
C ALA A 283 6.37 -8.57 26.70
N GLY A 284 6.11 -7.29 26.94
CA GLY A 284 5.06 -6.51 26.27
C GLY A 284 5.43 -5.95 24.89
N CYS A 285 6.37 -6.55 24.17
CA CYS A 285 6.74 -6.13 22.82
C CYS A 285 5.93 -6.94 21.78
N GLY A 286 5.20 -6.27 20.89
CA GLY A 286 4.40 -6.93 19.85
C GLY A 286 5.22 -7.85 18.94
N VAL A 287 6.46 -7.48 18.61
CA VAL A 287 7.37 -8.34 17.84
C VAL A 287 7.71 -9.65 18.59
N ARG A 288 7.88 -9.61 19.93
CA ARG A 288 8.13 -10.82 20.73
C ARG A 288 6.91 -11.72 20.73
N GLN A 289 5.72 -11.14 20.94
CA GLN A 289 4.46 -11.89 20.95
C GLN A 289 4.27 -12.64 19.62
N LEU A 290 4.47 -11.95 18.50
CA LEU A 290 4.38 -12.55 17.16
C LEU A 290 5.49 -13.58 16.90
N THR A 291 6.71 -13.35 17.39
CA THR A 291 7.80 -14.35 17.30
C THR A 291 7.44 -15.65 18.02
N ARG A 292 6.80 -15.57 19.19
CA ARG A 292 6.31 -16.75 19.92
C ARG A 292 5.17 -17.43 19.18
N LEU A 293 4.25 -16.65 18.63
CA LEU A 293 3.18 -17.15 17.77
C LEU A 293 3.74 -17.92 16.56
N GLY A 294 4.80 -17.40 15.95
CA GLY A 294 5.52 -18.03 14.85
C GLY A 294 6.08 -19.40 15.21
N ARG A 295 6.70 -19.54 16.39
CA ARG A 295 7.17 -20.85 16.87
C ARG A 295 6.02 -21.83 17.14
N LYS A 296 4.88 -21.34 17.62
CA LYS A 296 3.71 -22.18 17.92
C LYS A 296 3.07 -22.74 16.65
N TYR A 297 3.00 -21.95 15.57
CA TYR A 297 2.25 -22.29 14.36
C TYR A 297 3.14 -22.50 13.11
N ASP A 298 4.45 -22.66 13.34
CA ASP A 298 5.47 -22.92 12.32
C ASP A 298 5.51 -21.88 11.19
N PHE A 299 5.80 -20.62 11.57
CA PHE A 299 6.13 -19.56 10.64
C PHE A 299 7.24 -18.66 11.18
N GLU A 300 7.99 -18.06 10.26
CA GLU A 300 9.12 -17.21 10.62
C GLU A 300 8.69 -15.77 10.85
N VAL A 301 9.38 -15.07 11.74
CA VAL A 301 9.09 -13.66 12.03
C VAL A 301 10.36 -12.83 11.88
N TYR A 302 10.25 -11.81 11.05
CA TYR A 302 11.28 -10.80 10.87
C TYR A 302 10.66 -9.43 11.02
N PHE A 303 11.41 -8.47 11.55
CA PHE A 303 11.00 -7.07 11.45
C PHE A 303 11.98 -6.28 10.60
N VAL A 304 11.46 -5.32 9.86
CA VAL A 304 12.21 -4.50 8.92
C VAL A 304 12.01 -3.03 9.31
N PRO A 305 13.05 -2.35 9.83
CA PRO A 305 12.93 -0.96 10.28
C PRO A 305 12.58 0.03 9.17
N HIS A 306 13.06 -0.23 7.96
CA HIS A 306 12.84 0.63 6.79
C HIS A 306 12.60 -0.20 5.53
N GLU A 307 11.66 0.24 4.68
CA GLU A 307 11.31 -0.42 3.42
C GLU A 307 12.53 -0.61 2.49
N SER A 308 13.50 0.31 2.52
CA SER A 308 14.77 0.18 1.77
C SER A 308 15.68 -0.94 2.26
N SER A 309 15.39 -1.50 3.43
CA SER A 309 16.10 -2.66 4.00
C SER A 309 15.38 -3.98 3.70
N LEU A 310 14.17 -3.94 3.13
CA LEU A 310 13.54 -5.14 2.58
C LEU A 310 14.47 -5.73 1.53
N PHE A 311 14.85 -6.99 1.75
CA PHE A 311 15.57 -7.81 0.77
C PHE A 311 16.99 -7.36 0.42
N ALA A 312 17.61 -6.52 1.27
CA ALA A 312 18.87 -5.86 0.93
C ALA A 312 20.06 -6.80 0.64
N ARG A 313 20.05 -8.07 1.09
CA ARG A 313 21.12 -9.06 0.75
C ARG A 313 20.70 -10.54 0.73
N GLY A 314 19.45 -10.88 1.08
CA GLY A 314 19.07 -12.28 1.37
C GLY A 314 18.05 -12.95 0.44
N VAL A 315 17.36 -12.18 -0.40
CA VAL A 315 16.25 -12.67 -1.25
C VAL A 315 16.58 -12.64 -2.73
N ALA A 316 17.80 -12.25 -3.08
CA ALA A 316 18.26 -12.28 -4.48
C ALA A 316 18.30 -13.71 -5.04
N ALA A 317 18.62 -14.69 -4.19
CA ALA A 317 18.70 -16.10 -4.55
C ALA A 317 17.33 -16.62 -5.04
N PRO A 318 17.21 -17.09 -6.30
CA PRO A 318 15.98 -17.66 -6.85
C PRO A 318 15.39 -18.77 -5.98
N GLU A 319 16.23 -19.63 -5.41
CA GLU A 319 15.84 -20.78 -4.60
C GLU A 319 15.13 -20.37 -3.30
N VAL A 320 15.50 -19.20 -2.76
CA VAL A 320 14.80 -18.61 -1.60
C VAL A 320 13.44 -18.08 -2.01
N ARG A 321 13.35 -17.40 -3.17
CA ARG A 321 12.10 -16.80 -3.66
C ARG A 321 11.07 -17.85 -4.03
N GLU A 322 11.51 -18.95 -4.63
CA GLU A 322 10.65 -20.06 -5.03
C GLU A 322 10.08 -20.86 -3.86
N ARG A 323 10.68 -20.77 -2.67
CA ARG A 323 10.23 -21.52 -1.49
C ARG A 323 9.50 -20.66 -0.48
N LEU A 324 9.60 -19.35 -0.57
CA LEU A 324 9.13 -18.41 0.43
C LEU A 324 7.81 -17.77 0.03
N GLY A 325 6.81 -17.87 0.90
CA GLY A 325 5.63 -17.00 0.93
C GLY A 325 5.79 -15.97 2.04
N VAL A 326 5.33 -14.73 1.80
CA VAL A 326 5.46 -13.64 2.78
C VAL A 326 4.11 -13.09 3.21
N VAL A 327 3.91 -12.89 4.52
CA VAL A 327 2.87 -11.99 5.03
C VAL A 327 3.50 -10.64 5.32
N GLY A 328 3.15 -9.62 4.54
CA GLY A 328 3.51 -8.24 4.83
C GLY A 328 2.56 -7.66 5.86
N VAL A 329 3.11 -7.09 6.93
CA VAL A 329 2.37 -6.29 7.90
C VAL A 329 2.72 -4.82 7.70
N ALA A 330 1.73 -3.94 7.56
CA ALA A 330 1.99 -2.50 7.38
C ALA A 330 0.80 -1.62 7.76
N CYS A 331 1.03 -0.31 7.77
CA CYS A 331 -0.06 0.68 7.79
C CYS A 331 -0.85 0.59 6.48
N VAL A 332 -2.12 1.00 6.52
CA VAL A 332 -3.05 1.03 5.36
C VAL A 332 -2.36 1.50 4.08
N LEU A 333 -1.81 2.71 4.07
CA LEU A 333 -1.26 3.33 2.86
C LEU A 333 0.03 2.70 2.29
N ASN A 334 0.67 1.78 3.01
CA ASN A 334 1.90 1.13 2.56
C ASN A 334 1.68 -0.30 2.06
N LEU A 335 0.52 -0.90 2.37
CA LEU A 335 0.36 -2.33 2.25
C LEU A 335 0.20 -2.78 0.79
N LEU A 336 -0.58 -2.05 0.00
CA LEU A 336 -0.81 -2.34 -1.43
C LEU A 336 0.49 -2.24 -2.24
N SER A 337 1.17 -1.09 -2.17
CA SER A 337 2.44 -0.86 -2.88
C SER A 337 3.55 -1.80 -2.40
N GLY A 338 3.63 -2.05 -1.09
CA GLY A 338 4.55 -3.02 -0.51
C GLY A 338 4.31 -4.46 -1.00
N GLY A 339 3.05 -4.90 -1.03
CA GLY A 339 2.69 -6.23 -1.54
C GLY A 339 3.03 -6.39 -3.02
N TRP A 340 2.71 -5.39 -3.85
CA TRP A 340 3.08 -5.40 -5.27
C TRP A 340 4.59 -5.45 -5.50
N LYS A 341 5.37 -4.76 -4.68
CA LYS A 341 6.84 -4.80 -4.73
C LYS A 341 7.38 -6.21 -4.43
N VAL A 342 6.82 -6.89 -3.42
CA VAL A 342 7.18 -8.28 -3.09
C VAL A 342 6.77 -9.23 -4.23
N LYS A 343 5.56 -9.07 -4.75
CA LYS A 343 5.03 -9.88 -5.85
C LYS A 343 5.88 -9.73 -7.13
N ALA A 344 6.35 -8.53 -7.44
CA ALA A 344 7.25 -8.27 -8.57
C ALA A 344 8.61 -8.96 -8.44
N LEU A 345 9.00 -9.39 -7.24
CA LEU A 345 10.20 -10.21 -7.03
C LEU A 345 9.94 -11.71 -7.26
N GLY A 346 8.69 -12.12 -7.52
CA GLY A 346 8.29 -13.53 -7.67
C GLY A 346 7.92 -14.21 -6.35
N ILE A 347 7.75 -13.45 -5.26
CA ILE A 347 7.33 -13.97 -3.96
C ILE A 347 5.82 -13.73 -3.79
N PRO A 348 5.00 -14.78 -3.58
CA PRO A 348 3.60 -14.61 -3.24
C PRO A 348 3.46 -13.93 -1.89
N VAL A 349 2.51 -13.01 -1.79
CA VAL A 349 2.33 -12.17 -0.62
C VAL A 349 0.90 -12.23 -0.09
N GLN A 350 0.77 -12.17 1.22
CA GLN A 350 -0.47 -11.83 1.91
C GLN A 350 -0.27 -10.55 2.71
N CYS A 351 -1.35 -9.86 3.00
CA CYS A 351 -1.40 -8.51 3.51
C CYS A 351 -2.22 -8.51 4.81
N VAL A 352 -1.59 -8.10 5.92
CA VAL A 352 -2.26 -7.88 7.21
C VAL A 352 -2.01 -6.43 7.64
N LEU A 353 -3.06 -5.76 8.09
CA LEU A 353 -2.97 -4.36 8.49
C LEU A 353 -2.64 -4.27 9.98
N LEU A 354 -1.89 -3.22 10.29
CA LEU A 354 -1.82 -2.70 11.66
C LEU A 354 -3.19 -2.20 12.08
N ASN A 355 -3.53 -2.36 13.36
CA ASN A 355 -4.80 -1.86 13.91
C ASN A 355 -4.88 -0.33 13.88
N TYR A 356 -3.74 0.38 13.96
CA TYR A 356 -3.70 1.84 13.88
C TYR A 356 -2.29 2.36 13.53
N SER A 357 -2.21 3.64 13.19
CA SER A 357 -0.99 4.31 12.74
C SER A 357 -0.11 4.83 13.90
N GLY A 358 0.67 3.95 14.55
CA GLY A 358 1.48 4.31 15.73
C GLY A 358 2.90 4.85 15.47
N CYS A 359 3.33 4.97 14.21
CA CYS A 359 4.74 5.28 13.88
C CYS A 359 5.11 6.75 14.19
N PRO A 360 6.18 7.02 14.98
CA PRO A 360 6.63 8.39 15.25
C PRO A 360 7.25 9.06 14.02
N LYS A 361 7.74 8.27 13.06
CA LYS A 361 8.25 8.85 11.81
C LYS A 361 7.13 9.53 11.02
N HIS A 362 5.99 8.85 10.87
CA HIS A 362 4.97 9.25 9.89
C HIS A 362 3.69 9.79 10.50
N TRP A 363 3.37 9.53 11.77
CA TRP A 363 2.00 9.76 12.29
C TRP A 363 1.95 10.46 13.63
N LEU A 364 2.91 10.22 14.51
CA LEU A 364 2.91 10.77 15.88
C LEU A 364 4.23 11.47 16.21
N LYS A 365 4.25 12.36 17.20
CA LYS A 365 5.51 12.91 17.73
C LYS A 365 6.21 11.86 18.61
N GLU A 366 5.42 11.21 19.46
CA GLU A 366 5.83 10.10 20.31
C GLU A 366 5.23 8.81 19.76
N GLY A 367 6.03 7.74 19.69
CA GLY A 367 5.61 6.49 19.08
C GLY A 367 4.58 5.77 19.95
N LEU A 368 3.50 5.29 19.33
CA LEU A 368 2.56 4.38 19.97
C LEU A 368 2.82 2.98 19.42
N MET A 369 3.07 2.01 20.30
CA MET A 369 3.20 0.62 19.87
C MET A 369 1.85 0.17 19.31
N THR A 370 1.81 -0.16 18.03
CA THR A 370 0.58 -0.66 17.37
C THR A 370 0.40 -2.15 17.64
N GLU A 371 -0.74 -2.68 17.20
CA GLU A 371 -1.09 -4.09 17.23
C GLU A 371 -1.53 -4.57 15.84
N ILE A 372 -1.79 -5.87 15.71
CA ILE A 372 -2.46 -6.48 14.56
C ILE A 372 -3.56 -7.42 15.04
N ASN A 373 -4.43 -7.84 14.13
CA ASN A 373 -5.35 -8.93 14.40
C ASN A 373 -4.65 -10.30 14.27
N HIS A 374 -4.41 -10.98 15.40
CA HIS A 374 -3.76 -12.31 15.40
C HIS A 374 -4.61 -13.38 14.72
N ARG A 375 -5.95 -13.34 14.87
CA ARG A 375 -6.86 -14.31 14.23
C ARG A 375 -6.79 -14.19 12.71
N GLN A 376 -6.81 -12.97 12.19
CA GLN A 376 -6.63 -12.73 10.76
C GLN A 376 -5.24 -13.17 10.29
N LEU A 377 -4.18 -12.89 11.06
CA LEU A 377 -2.83 -13.35 10.71
C LEU A 377 -2.79 -14.88 10.53
N LEU A 378 -3.38 -15.64 11.47
CA LEU A 378 -3.45 -17.10 11.37
C LEU A 378 -4.35 -17.56 10.20
N LYS A 379 -5.46 -16.86 9.92
CA LYS A 379 -6.32 -17.12 8.75
C LYS A 379 -5.56 -16.97 7.43
N VAL A 380 -4.80 -15.89 7.25
CA VAL A 380 -4.03 -15.68 6.01
C VAL A 380 -2.89 -16.70 5.87
N LEU A 381 -2.26 -17.10 6.98
CA LEU A 381 -1.24 -18.15 7.01
C LEU A 381 -1.78 -19.57 6.73
N GLY A 382 -3.10 -19.77 6.77
CA GLY A 382 -3.71 -21.10 6.65
C GLY A 382 -3.62 -21.92 7.94
N LYS A 383 -3.61 -21.26 9.11
CA LYS A 383 -3.44 -21.87 10.45
C LYS A 383 -4.66 -21.64 11.36
N ALA A 384 -5.80 -21.18 10.82
CA ALA A 384 -6.97 -20.72 11.59
C ALA A 384 -7.71 -21.81 12.37
N GLU A 385 -7.57 -23.10 12.00
CA GLU A 385 -8.14 -24.21 12.77
C GLU A 385 -7.42 -24.45 14.10
N CYS A 386 -6.27 -23.81 14.31
CA CYS A 386 -5.52 -23.94 15.54
C CYS A 386 -5.87 -22.77 16.49
N HIS A 387 -6.99 -22.90 17.23
CA HIS A 387 -7.51 -21.87 18.12
C HIS A 387 -6.40 -21.16 18.95
N PRO A 388 -6.25 -19.83 18.86
CA PRO A 388 -5.47 -19.11 19.83
C PRO A 388 -6.27 -19.12 21.14
N GLU A 389 -5.74 -19.79 22.16
CA GLU A 389 -6.28 -19.64 23.52
C GLU A 389 -6.28 -18.15 23.88
N PRO A 390 -7.32 -17.67 24.58
CA PRO A 390 -7.31 -16.32 25.12
C PRO A 390 -6.03 -16.13 25.94
N SER A 391 -5.27 -15.08 25.64
CA SER A 391 -4.10 -14.73 26.45
C SER A 391 -4.59 -14.36 27.85
N PRO A 392 -3.93 -14.86 28.92
CA PRO A 392 -4.29 -14.56 30.30
C PRO A 392 -4.13 -13.07 30.63
#